data_AF-A0A6C1NUR3-F1
#
_entry.id   AF-A0A6C1NUR3-F1
#
_cell.length_a   1.000
_cell.length_b   1.000
_cell.length_c   1.000
_cell.angle_alpha   90.00
_cell.angle_beta   90.00
_cell.angle_gamma   90.00
#
_symmetry.space_group_name_H-M   'P 1'
#
loop_
_entity.id
_entity.type
_entity.pdbx_description
1 polymer ?
#
loop_
_entity_poly.entity_id
_entity_poly.type
_entity_poly.pdbx_seq_one_letter_code
_entity_poly.pdbx_strand_id
1 'polypeptide(L)'
;MREFRDAEGNPWTADVVRRDGLDYQGRYSLVFRSPRETEELWVADIRWNSEKTARRTLETMSDVELRRRLRSGTGRRTAPDPEAGGTTLFPEDVFRDRLQDGRDAG
;
A
#
# COMPACT_ATOMS: atom_id res chain seq x y z
N MET A 1 -5.20 14.46 -3.82
CA MET A 1 -5.24 13.35 -4.78
C MET A 1 -4.67 13.76 -6.14
N ARG A 2 -3.98 12.84 -6.81
CA ARG A 2 -3.49 12.96 -8.18
C ARG A 2 -3.58 11.59 -8.87
N GLU A 3 -4.16 11.55 -10.05
CA GLU A 3 -4.29 10.32 -10.84
C GLU A 3 -3.08 10.14 -11.76
N PHE A 4 -2.64 8.90 -11.94
CA PHE A 4 -1.58 8.54 -12.88
C PHE A 4 -1.75 7.09 -13.35
N ARG A 5 -0.93 6.67 -14.32
CA ARG A 5 -0.85 5.27 -14.75
C ARG A 5 0.52 4.70 -14.44
N ASP A 6 0.60 3.44 -14.05
CA ASP A 6 1.88 2.75 -13.89
C ASP A 6 2.56 2.44 -15.24
N ALA A 7 3.62 1.63 -15.22
CA ALA A 7 4.35 1.25 -16.44
C ALA A 7 3.55 0.27 -17.32
N GLU A 8 2.63 -0.50 -16.74
CA GLU A 8 1.76 -1.46 -17.43
C GLU A 8 0.44 -0.80 -17.90
N GLY A 9 0.24 0.47 -17.58
CA GLY A 9 -0.93 1.24 -17.94
C GLY A 9 -2.10 1.10 -16.95
N ASN A 10 -1.90 0.45 -15.80
CA ASN A 10 -2.94 0.35 -14.78
C ASN A 10 -3.19 1.72 -14.13
N PRO A 11 -4.44 2.08 -13.85
CA PRO A 11 -4.79 3.34 -13.20
C PRO A 11 -4.44 3.30 -11.70
N TRP A 12 -3.88 4.40 -11.21
CA TRP A 12 -3.54 4.58 -9.81
C TRP A 12 -3.90 5.99 -9.34
N THR A 13 -4.33 6.07 -8.08
CA THR A 13 -4.59 7.34 -7.39
C THR A 13 -3.56 7.51 -6.28
N ALA A 14 -2.76 8.55 -6.39
CA ALA A 14 -1.86 8.99 -5.34
C ALA A 14 -2.60 9.95 -4.40
N ASP A 15 -2.51 9.74 -3.10
CA ASP A 15 -3.16 10.58 -2.11
C ASP A 15 -2.33 10.77 -0.85
N VAL A 16 -2.69 11.77 -0.04
CA VAL A 16 -2.05 12.02 1.24
C VAL A 16 -3.00 11.59 2.34
N VAL A 17 -2.56 10.66 3.18
CA VAL A 17 -3.32 10.21 4.35
C VAL A 17 -2.59 10.61 5.62
N ARG A 18 -3.36 11.05 6.61
CA ARG A 18 -2.85 11.29 7.95
C ARG A 18 -2.74 9.95 8.68
N ARG A 19 -1.57 9.63 9.21
CA ARG A 19 -1.34 8.52 10.13
C ARG A 19 -1.44 9.06 11.55
N ASP A 20 -2.41 8.55 12.31
CA ASP A 20 -2.48 8.83 13.74
C ASP A 20 -1.51 7.89 14.46
N GLY A 21 -0.47 8.48 15.07
CA GLY A 21 0.56 7.77 15.82
C GLY A 21 1.10 8.70 16.91
N LEU A 22 1.66 8.10 17.98
CA LEU A 22 2.24 8.82 19.12
C LEU A 22 3.48 9.64 18.73
N ASP A 23 4.13 9.27 17.62
CA ASP A 23 5.32 9.94 17.12
C ASP A 23 4.94 11.22 16.36
N TYR A 24 5.43 12.36 16.88
CA TYR A 24 5.21 13.67 16.28
C TYR A 24 5.83 13.84 14.88
N GLN A 25 6.67 12.90 14.44
CA GLN A 25 7.35 12.93 13.15
C GLN A 25 6.54 12.19 12.09
N GLY A 26 6.16 12.91 11.04
CA GLY A 26 5.63 12.27 9.84
C GLY A 26 4.16 11.88 9.88
N ARG A 27 3.31 12.75 10.44
CA ARG A 27 1.84 12.56 10.50
C ARG A 27 1.17 12.38 9.14
N TYR A 28 1.77 12.80 8.05
CA TYR A 28 1.19 12.68 6.71
C TYR A 28 2.08 11.78 5.86
N SER A 29 1.48 10.79 5.22
CA SER A 29 2.15 9.82 4.36
C SER A 29 1.52 9.80 2.97
N LEU A 30 2.31 9.41 1.97
CA LEU A 30 1.83 9.17 0.62
C LEU A 30 1.27 7.75 0.53
N VAL A 31 0.06 7.63 -0.02
CA VAL A 31 -0.57 6.34 -0.31
C VAL A 31 -0.92 6.23 -1.78
N PHE A 32 -0.92 5.00 -2.30
CA PHE A 32 -1.41 4.68 -3.63
C PHE A 32 -2.59 3.73 -3.54
N ARG A 33 -3.64 4.03 -4.31
CA ARG A 33 -4.84 3.20 -4.45
C ARG A 33 -5.01 2.78 -5.89
N SER A 34 -5.32 1.52 -6.11
CA SER A 34 -5.70 0.98 -7.42
C SER A 34 -7.18 0.59 -7.38
N PRO A 35 -7.97 0.83 -8.43
CA PRO A 35 -9.35 0.34 -8.48
C PRO A 35 -9.43 -1.19 -8.58
N ARG A 36 -8.30 -1.87 -8.85
CA ARG A 36 -8.21 -3.33 -8.91
C ARG A 36 -7.79 -3.97 -7.59
N GLU A 37 -7.28 -3.18 -6.64
CA GLU A 37 -6.76 -3.68 -5.36
C GLU A 37 -7.55 -3.05 -4.22
N THR A 38 -7.89 -3.88 -3.23
CA THR A 38 -8.61 -3.42 -2.04
C THR A 38 -7.67 -2.73 -1.04
N GLU A 39 -6.38 -3.07 -1.08
CA GLU A 39 -5.38 -2.54 -0.15
C GLU A 39 -4.74 -1.24 -0.65
N GLU A 40 -4.47 -0.34 0.29
CA GLU A 40 -3.69 0.87 0.03
C GLU A 40 -2.20 0.57 0.15
N LEU A 41 -1.40 1.06 -0.79
CA LEU A 41 0.06 0.96 -0.71
C LEU A 41 0.65 2.21 -0.07
N TRP A 42 1.22 2.03 1.11
CA TRP A 42 1.84 3.11 1.90
C TRP A 42 3.32 3.28 1.52
N VAL A 43 3.73 4.52 1.25
CA VAL A 43 5.12 4.84 0.95
C VAL A 43 5.82 5.30 2.22
N ALA A 44 6.51 4.38 2.91
CA ALA A 44 7.17 4.65 4.19
C ALA A 44 8.32 5.67 4.10
N ASP A 45 8.96 5.79 2.93
CA ASP A 45 10.12 6.67 2.70
C ASP A 45 9.76 8.16 2.68
N ILE A 46 8.47 8.50 2.62
CA ILE A 46 8.01 9.88 2.51
C ILE A 46 7.04 10.19 3.61
N ARG A 47 7.48 11.09 4.49
CA ARG A 47 6.67 11.57 5.60
C ARG A 47 6.71 13.09 5.65
N TRP A 48 5.56 13.69 5.92
CA TRP A 48 5.43 15.12 6.10
C TRP A 48 4.83 15.44 7.47
N ASN A 49 5.27 16.55 8.05
CA ASN A 49 4.74 17.05 9.32
C ASN A 49 3.45 17.88 9.13
N SER A 50 3.19 18.38 7.92
CA SER A 50 2.01 19.18 7.62
C SER A 50 1.29 18.70 6.36
N GLU A 51 -0.04 18.79 6.38
CA GLU A 51 -0.91 18.48 5.25
C GLU A 51 -0.62 19.36 4.05
N LYS A 52 -0.39 20.65 4.30
CA LYS A 52 -0.15 21.65 3.26
C LYS A 52 1.10 21.31 2.46
N THR A 53 2.20 20.98 3.14
CA THR A 53 3.44 20.56 2.48
C THR A 53 3.22 19.26 1.71
N ALA A 54 2.54 18.29 2.31
CA ALA A 54 2.26 17.00 1.67
C ALA A 54 1.47 17.17 0.37
N ARG A 55 0.37 17.94 0.39
CA ARG A 55 -0.45 18.21 -0.79
C ARG A 55 0.30 18.97 -1.86
N ARG A 56 1.02 20.06 -1.51
CA ARG A 56 1.83 20.83 -2.47
C ARG A 56 2.93 19.99 -3.11
N THR A 57 3.54 19.10 -2.34
CA THR A 57 4.53 18.16 -2.88
C THR A 57 3.84 17.18 -3.83
N LEU A 58 2.72 16.56 -3.44
CA LEU A 58 1.97 15.65 -4.31
C LEU A 58 1.52 16.32 -5.62
N GLU A 59 1.07 17.57 -5.57
CA GLU A 59 0.67 18.35 -6.76
C GLU A 59 1.82 18.55 -7.76
N THR A 60 3.05 18.64 -7.26
CA THR A 60 4.24 18.92 -8.09
C THR A 60 4.98 17.65 -8.54
N MET A 61 4.66 16.48 -7.95
CA MET A 61 5.28 15.22 -8.36
C MET A 61 4.91 14.85 -9.79
N SER A 62 5.91 14.44 -10.56
CA SER A 62 5.71 13.93 -11.92
C SER A 62 5.21 12.49 -11.92
N ASP A 63 4.63 12.03 -13.03
CA ASP A 63 4.20 10.63 -13.17
C ASP A 63 5.37 9.65 -13.07
N VAL A 64 6.54 10.04 -13.58
CA VAL A 64 7.79 9.26 -13.48
C VAL A 64 8.17 9.07 -12.00
N GLU A 65 8.05 10.14 -11.23
CA GLU A 65 8.33 10.15 -9.80
C GLU A 65 7.34 9.30 -9.01
N LEU A 66 6.04 9.39 -9.32
CA LEU A 66 5.00 8.57 -8.71
C LEU A 66 5.20 7.08 -9.02
N ARG A 67 5.52 6.71 -10.27
CA ARG A 67 5.84 5.33 -10.67
C ARG A 67 7.05 4.77 -9.94
N ARG A 68 8.09 5.58 -9.76
CA ARG A 68 9.29 5.18 -8.99
C ARG A 68 8.94 4.88 -7.53
N ARG A 69 8.10 5.72 -6.92
CA ARG A 69 7.64 5.55 -5.53
C ARG A 69 6.70 4.37 -5.37
N LEU A 70 5.80 4.15 -6.33
CA LEU A 70 4.92 2.99 -6.37
C LEU A 70 5.74 1.70 -6.32
N ARG A 71 6.75 1.56 -7.19
CA ARG A 71 7.67 0.40 -7.17
C ARG A 71 8.38 0.21 -5.83
N SER A 72 8.70 1.30 -5.13
CA SER A 72 9.36 1.26 -3.83
C SER A 72 8.40 0.85 -2.70
N GLY A 73 7.12 1.22 -2.81
CA GLY A 73 6.05 0.82 -1.89
C GLY A 73 5.59 -0.62 -2.10
N THR A 74 5.49 -1.10 -3.35
CA THR A 74 5.08 -2.49 -3.64
C THR A 74 6.07 -3.52 -3.08
N GLY A 75 7.37 -3.19 -3.03
CA GLY A 75 8.39 -4.04 -2.41
C GLY A 75 8.32 -4.11 -0.87
N ARG A 76 7.50 -3.26 -0.25
CA ARG A 76 7.28 -3.17 1.20
C ARG A 76 5.78 -2.97 1.44
N ARG A 77 4.95 -4.00 1.17
CA ARG A 77 3.55 -4.06 1.66
C ARG A 77 3.58 -4.04 3.18
N THR A 78 3.78 -2.86 3.75
CA THR A 78 3.67 -2.60 5.17
C THR A 78 2.18 -2.53 5.42
N ALA A 79 1.63 -3.62 5.95
CA ALA A 79 0.39 -3.57 6.71
C ALA A 79 0.47 -2.37 7.68
N PRO A 80 -0.62 -1.65 7.93
CA PRO A 80 -0.62 -0.63 8.98
C PRO A 80 -0.09 -1.29 10.25
N ASP A 81 1.05 -0.77 10.71
CA ASP A 81 1.81 -1.25 11.85
C ASP A 81 0.88 -1.56 13.04
N PRO A 82 0.71 -2.82 13.46
CA PRO A 82 -0.24 -3.22 14.49
C PRO A 82 0.26 -2.93 15.92
N GLU A 83 1.16 -1.97 16.12
CA GLU A 83 1.67 -1.55 17.44
C GLU A 83 0.63 -0.77 18.28
N ALA A 84 -0.65 -1.13 18.14
CA ALA A 84 -1.62 -1.13 19.24
C ALA A 84 -1.96 -2.61 19.49
N GLY A 85 -1.30 -3.20 20.50
CA GLY A 85 -1.26 -4.63 20.79
C GLY A 85 -2.47 -5.47 20.36
N GLY A 86 -2.22 -6.41 19.46
CA GLY A 86 -3.20 -7.41 19.06
C GLY A 86 -2.59 -8.40 18.07
N THR A 87 -2.28 -9.60 18.57
CA THR A 87 -1.89 -10.82 17.84
C THR A 87 -2.35 -10.84 16.37
N THR A 88 -1.39 -10.78 15.44
CA THR A 88 -1.62 -11.12 14.03
C THR A 88 -1.89 -12.62 13.92
N LEU A 89 -3.16 -13.00 13.95
CA LEU A 89 -3.64 -14.25 13.37
C LEU A 89 -3.63 -14.08 11.85
N PHE A 90 -2.74 -14.80 11.20
CA PHE A 90 -2.76 -14.97 9.75
C PHE A 90 -4.07 -15.67 9.33
N PRO A 91 -4.75 -15.24 8.25
CA PRO A 91 -5.92 -15.95 7.75
C PRO A 91 -5.51 -17.23 7.02
N GLU A 92 -5.75 -18.37 7.67
CA GLU A 92 -5.69 -19.71 7.10
C GLU A 92 -6.88 -19.96 6.18
N ASP A 93 -6.96 -19.33 4.99
CA ASP A 93 -8.12 -19.62 4.10
C ASP A 93 -7.91 -19.35 2.60
N VAL A 94 -6.73 -19.63 2.06
CA VAL A 94 -6.58 -19.72 0.60
C VAL A 94 -5.58 -20.80 0.22
N PHE A 95 -6.02 -22.06 0.14
CA PHE A 95 -5.66 -22.95 -0.96
C PHE A 95 -6.73 -24.04 -1.09
N ARG A 96 -7.69 -23.77 -1.98
CA ARG A 96 -8.71 -24.72 -2.42
C ARG A 96 -8.08 -25.76 -3.34
N ASP A 97 -8.35 -27.02 -3.04
CA ASP A 97 -8.85 -28.06 -3.96
C ASP A 97 -8.26 -28.12 -5.38
N ARG A 98 -7.51 -29.21 -5.66
CA ARG A 98 -7.64 -30.07 -6.86
C ARG A 98 -6.38 -30.96 -7.04
N LEU A 99 -6.47 -32.23 -6.64
CA LEU A 99 -6.20 -33.34 -7.55
C LEU A 99 -6.77 -34.65 -6.98
N GLN A 100 -7.68 -35.21 -7.75
CA GLN A 100 -8.33 -36.49 -7.57
C GLN A 100 -7.49 -37.53 -8.32
N ASP A 101 -6.90 -38.49 -7.61
CA ASP A 101 -6.41 -39.79 -8.13
C ASP A 101 -6.07 -40.62 -6.87
N GLY A 102 -6.85 -41.61 -6.45
CA GLY A 102 -7.01 -42.85 -7.18
C GLY A 102 -5.87 -43.81 -6.81
N ARG A 103 -6.05 -44.63 -5.75
CA ARG A 103 -5.57 -46.03 -5.64
C ARG A 103 -5.74 -46.59 -4.21
N ASP A 104 -6.59 -47.61 -4.14
CA ASP A 104 -6.36 -48.98 -3.65
C ASP A 104 -5.40 -49.30 -2.49
N ALA A 105 -5.84 -50.35 -1.77
CA ALA A 105 -5.13 -51.31 -0.93
C ALA A 105 -4.88 -50.88 0.54
N GLY A 106 -5.32 -51.62 1.56
CA GLY A 106 -5.94 -52.95 1.64
C GLY A 106 -6.18 -53.32 3.11
#